data_AF-A0A851GYE7-F1
#
_entry.id   AF-A0A851GYE7-F1
#
_cell.length_a   1.000
_cell.length_b   1.000
_cell.length_c   1.000
_cell.angle_alpha   90.00
_cell.angle_beta   90.00
_cell.angle_gamma   90.00
#
_symmetry.space_group_name_H-M   'P 1'
#
loop_
_entity.id
_entity.type
_entity.pdbx_description
1 polymer ?
#
loop_
_entity_poly.entity_id
_entity_poly.type
_entity_poly.pdbx_seq_one_letter_code
_entity_poly.pdbx_strand_id
1 'polypeptide(L)'
;MHRPTGRRLQALLMAGLFALSATLAKQAAAGSLLFCEQSSQQSVARKSDLLLFSQQVRQLLDASGHQAAIISRSGLDLERFHIRLSHAGISLRNNPNSPWSVRQLYYACEEQRPHLYDQGLPGFLIDQPQGSNVYLSILLLPAKQEEQLVAAALDNKLSLQLLGADYSANAYPFSTRYQNCNQWLVELLAHAWGQLPHEGDGRRQAQDWLQQQGYRPDTVDVKHRYMVWAANVVPLVHNGDHPDSELAANRYQVSLPAAIEGFVRQQAAGAERIQVCLRGKTLVTHQGWDDMADDCQPAAGDTVQQLG
;
A
#
# COMPACT_ATOMS: atom_id res chain seq x y z
N MET A 1 4.39 -61.16 -50.74
CA MET A 1 4.00 -59.76 -50.99
C MET A 1 3.89 -59.03 -49.65
N HIS A 2 4.96 -58.34 -49.23
CA HIS A 2 5.00 -57.61 -47.95
C HIS A 2 4.65 -56.13 -48.16
N ARG A 3 3.63 -55.65 -47.45
CA ARG A 3 3.26 -54.23 -47.34
C ARG A 3 4.18 -53.54 -46.32
N PRO A 4 4.68 -52.31 -46.58
CA PRO A 4 5.50 -51.58 -45.62
C PRO A 4 4.64 -50.91 -44.54
N THR A 5 4.84 -51.40 -43.31
CA THR A 5 4.90 -50.70 -42.01
C THR A 5 4.43 -49.24 -41.92
N GLY A 6 3.26 -49.04 -41.29
CA GLY A 6 2.70 -47.75 -40.82
C GLY A 6 3.45 -47.09 -39.64
N ARG A 7 4.74 -47.38 -39.47
CA ARG A 7 5.56 -46.88 -38.33
C ARG A 7 6.17 -45.50 -38.57
N ARG A 8 6.17 -45.00 -39.82
CA ARG A 8 6.76 -43.67 -40.15
C ARG A 8 5.79 -42.49 -39.98
N LEU A 9 4.47 -42.70 -40.00
CA LEU A 9 3.52 -41.61 -39.76
C LEU A 9 3.36 -41.23 -38.28
N GLN A 10 3.57 -42.18 -37.35
CA GLN A 10 3.45 -41.91 -35.91
C GLN A 10 4.63 -41.09 -35.35
N ALA A 11 5.81 -41.18 -35.97
CA ALA A 11 6.98 -40.41 -35.54
C ALA A 11 6.90 -38.91 -35.88
N LEU A 12 6.17 -38.54 -36.94
CA LEU A 12 6.00 -37.13 -37.34
C LEU A 12 4.89 -36.42 -36.57
N LEU A 13 3.90 -37.15 -36.04
CA LEU A 13 2.83 -36.59 -35.21
C LEU A 13 3.27 -36.31 -33.76
N MET A 14 4.22 -37.08 -33.21
CA MET A 14 4.75 -36.81 -31.86
C MET A 14 5.78 -35.68 -31.79
N ALA A 15 6.46 -35.36 -32.89
CA ALA A 15 7.36 -34.20 -32.95
C ALA A 15 6.61 -32.85 -33.04
N GLY A 16 5.40 -32.85 -33.61
CA GLY A 16 4.56 -31.65 -33.70
C GLY A 16 3.87 -31.25 -32.38
N LEU A 17 3.55 -32.22 -31.51
CA LEU A 17 2.91 -31.95 -30.22
C LEU A 17 3.88 -31.49 -29.12
N PHE A 18 5.17 -31.80 -29.21
CA PHE A 18 6.18 -31.28 -28.28
C PHE A 18 6.71 -29.89 -28.65
N ALA A 19 6.51 -29.44 -29.90
CA ALA A 19 6.86 -28.09 -30.32
C ALA A 19 5.78 -27.05 -29.98
N LEU A 20 4.54 -27.47 -29.71
CA LEU A 20 3.42 -26.58 -29.37
C LEU A 20 3.21 -26.38 -27.87
N SER A 21 3.82 -27.20 -27.01
CA SER A 21 3.73 -27.07 -25.54
C SER A 21 4.78 -26.14 -24.94
N ALA A 22 5.82 -25.76 -25.70
CA ALA A 22 6.87 -24.86 -25.24
C ALA A 22 6.54 -23.36 -25.39
N THR A 23 5.45 -23.00 -26.07
CA THR A 23 5.08 -21.59 -26.32
C THR A 23 3.96 -21.05 -25.41
N LEU A 24 3.27 -21.89 -24.64
CA LEU A 24 2.20 -21.44 -23.73
C LEU A 24 2.65 -21.09 -22.30
N ALA A 25 3.89 -21.38 -21.90
CA ALA A 25 4.37 -21.07 -20.55
C ALA A 25 4.81 -19.61 -20.33
N LYS A 26 4.75 -18.73 -21.36
CA LYS A 26 5.21 -17.33 -21.26
C LYS A 26 4.10 -16.29 -21.06
N GLN A 27 2.83 -16.69 -20.89
CA GLN A 27 1.72 -15.72 -20.74
C GLN A 27 1.45 -15.30 -19.30
N ALA A 28 1.96 -16.01 -18.28
CA ALA A 28 1.72 -15.65 -16.88
C ALA A 28 2.60 -14.50 -16.35
N ALA A 29 3.68 -14.13 -17.06
CA ALA A 29 4.60 -13.08 -16.64
C ALA A 29 4.24 -11.68 -17.17
N ALA A 30 3.36 -11.56 -18.17
CA ALA A 30 3.13 -10.28 -18.84
C ALA A 30 2.24 -9.31 -18.05
N GLY A 31 1.39 -9.84 -17.16
CA GLY A 31 0.43 -9.03 -16.43
C GLY A 31 1.03 -8.29 -15.23
N SER A 32 1.85 -8.97 -14.41
CA SER A 32 2.49 -8.34 -13.24
C SER A 32 3.45 -7.23 -13.64
N LEU A 33 3.96 -7.25 -14.88
CA LEU A 33 4.82 -6.21 -15.41
C LEU A 33 4.16 -4.84 -15.37
N LEU A 34 2.89 -4.65 -15.74
CA LEU A 34 2.31 -3.29 -15.74
C LEU A 34 2.25 -2.64 -14.35
N PHE A 35 1.99 -3.40 -13.28
CA PHE A 35 2.00 -2.88 -11.91
C PHE A 35 3.42 -2.70 -11.34
N CYS A 36 4.38 -3.51 -11.80
CA CYS A 36 5.73 -3.62 -11.24
C CYS A 36 6.81 -2.88 -12.06
N GLU A 37 6.59 -2.66 -13.34
CA GLU A 37 7.50 -2.06 -14.33
C GLU A 37 7.44 -0.52 -14.28
N GLN A 38 6.52 0.02 -13.46
CA GLN A 38 6.34 1.46 -13.24
C GLN A 38 7.31 2.09 -12.23
N SER A 39 8.28 1.35 -11.69
CA SER A 39 9.45 1.95 -11.04
C SER A 39 10.34 2.62 -12.09
N SER A 40 9.86 3.74 -12.62
CA SER A 40 10.44 4.48 -13.73
C SER A 40 11.89 4.88 -13.44
N GLN A 41 12.69 5.01 -14.49
CA GLN A 41 14.05 5.55 -14.47
C GLN A 41 14.02 7.01 -13.96
N GLN A 42 14.01 7.20 -12.65
CA GLN A 42 14.11 8.51 -12.04
C GLN A 42 15.48 9.11 -12.33
N SER A 43 15.51 10.40 -12.68
CA SER A 43 16.76 11.14 -12.86
C SER A 43 17.57 11.17 -11.56
N VAL A 44 18.89 11.28 -11.67
CA VAL A 44 19.79 11.41 -10.50
C VAL A 44 19.41 12.61 -9.65
N ALA A 45 19.06 13.75 -10.29
CA ALA A 45 18.60 14.94 -9.59
C ALA A 45 17.35 14.67 -8.76
N ARG A 46 16.34 14.00 -9.34
CA ARG A 46 15.12 13.63 -8.60
C ARG A 46 15.40 12.70 -7.43
N LYS A 47 16.29 11.71 -7.61
CA LYS A 47 16.70 10.83 -6.51
C LYS A 47 17.38 11.63 -5.40
N SER A 48 18.26 12.56 -5.74
CA SER A 48 18.88 13.47 -4.77
C SER A 48 17.84 14.27 -3.99
N ASP A 49 16.82 14.81 -4.66
CA ASP A 49 15.73 15.56 -4.03
C ASP A 49 14.94 14.69 -3.06
N LEU A 50 14.63 13.44 -3.45
CA LEU A 50 13.93 12.48 -2.59
C LEU A 50 14.76 12.07 -1.37
N LEU A 51 16.09 11.97 -1.51
CA LEU A 51 16.99 11.73 -0.37
C LEU A 51 16.96 12.91 0.61
N LEU A 52 17.09 14.15 0.13
CA LEU A 52 17.01 15.34 0.97
C LEU A 52 15.63 15.49 1.62
N PHE A 53 14.57 15.21 0.88
CA PHE A 53 13.20 15.16 1.40
C PHE A 53 13.08 14.14 2.53
N SER A 54 13.58 12.92 2.33
CA SER A 54 13.56 11.87 3.36
C SER A 54 14.34 12.25 4.63
N GLN A 55 15.44 12.99 4.48
CA GLN A 55 16.20 13.53 5.61
C GLN A 55 15.35 14.55 6.38
N GLN A 56 14.65 15.45 5.70
CA GLN A 56 13.81 16.44 6.35
C GLN A 56 12.62 15.81 7.07
N VAL A 57 12.00 14.78 6.47
CA VAL A 57 10.96 13.97 7.12
C VAL A 57 11.48 13.30 8.37
N ARG A 58 12.68 12.72 8.32
CA ARG A 58 13.34 12.14 9.51
C ARG A 58 13.55 13.18 10.60
N GLN A 59 14.02 14.38 10.26
CA GLN A 59 14.22 15.46 11.23
C GLN A 59 12.90 15.90 11.89
N LEU A 60 11.80 15.96 11.13
CA LEU A 60 10.46 16.22 11.66
C LEU A 60 10.04 15.14 12.66
N LEU A 61 10.22 13.86 12.30
CA LEU A 61 9.92 12.73 13.20
C LEU A 61 10.80 12.76 14.46
N ASP A 62 12.11 13.03 14.32
CA ASP A 62 13.03 13.14 15.45
C ASP A 62 12.61 14.25 16.42
N ALA A 63 12.27 15.43 15.89
CA ALA A 63 11.86 16.61 16.65
C ALA A 63 10.48 16.48 17.30
N SER A 64 9.62 15.57 16.82
CA SER A 64 8.27 15.38 17.35
C SER A 64 8.22 14.84 18.78
N GLY A 65 9.31 14.22 19.27
CA GLY A 65 9.34 13.54 20.57
C GLY A 65 8.62 12.19 20.62
N HIS A 66 7.92 11.80 19.54
CA HIS A 66 7.21 10.53 19.43
C HIS A 66 8.14 9.33 19.21
N GLN A 67 7.64 8.14 19.53
CA GLN A 67 8.30 6.85 19.28
C GLN A 67 7.81 6.16 18.01
N ALA A 68 6.60 6.48 17.56
CA ALA A 68 6.04 5.97 16.33
C ALA A 68 5.21 7.02 15.60
N ALA A 69 5.09 6.86 14.28
CA ALA A 69 4.16 7.61 13.46
C ALA A 69 3.52 6.70 12.41
N ILE A 70 2.25 6.94 12.10
CA ILE A 70 1.64 6.39 10.89
C ILE A 70 2.01 7.31 9.74
N ILE A 71 2.70 6.79 8.74
CA ILE A 71 3.21 7.58 7.61
C ILE A 71 2.60 7.08 6.31
N SER A 72 2.09 8.01 5.50
CA SER A 72 1.41 7.72 4.25
C SER A 72 2.00 8.54 3.12
N ARG A 73 2.28 7.91 1.97
CA ARG A 73 2.89 8.53 0.81
C ARG A 73 1.96 8.53 -0.41
N SER A 74 2.16 9.49 -1.30
CA SER A 74 1.80 9.32 -2.70
C SER A 74 2.59 8.16 -3.30
N GLY A 75 1.97 7.37 -4.17
CA GLY A 75 2.59 6.23 -4.82
C GLY A 75 2.35 6.29 -6.32
N LEU A 76 1.85 5.21 -6.92
CA LEU A 76 1.38 5.20 -8.30
C LEU A 76 0.43 6.38 -8.56
N ASP A 77 0.46 6.92 -9.77
CA ASP A 77 -0.46 7.99 -10.18
C ASP A 77 -1.90 7.46 -10.22
N LEU A 78 -2.66 7.81 -9.18
CA LEU A 78 -4.07 7.46 -9.00
C LEU A 78 -4.95 8.71 -8.98
N GLU A 79 -4.47 9.84 -9.54
CA GLU A 79 -5.21 11.10 -9.59
C GLU A 79 -6.56 10.94 -10.32
N ARG A 80 -6.63 10.04 -11.32
CA ARG A 80 -7.88 9.70 -12.03
C ARG A 80 -9.00 9.17 -11.11
N PHE A 81 -8.62 8.65 -9.94
CA PHE A 81 -9.51 8.16 -8.90
C PHE A 81 -9.58 9.10 -7.69
N HIS A 82 -8.97 10.28 -7.77
CA HIS A 82 -8.87 11.26 -6.68
C HIS A 82 -8.15 10.71 -5.44
N ILE A 83 -7.19 9.80 -5.64
CA ILE A 83 -6.38 9.21 -4.57
C ILE A 83 -4.99 9.85 -4.62
N ARG A 84 -4.70 10.70 -3.62
CA ARG A 84 -3.39 11.37 -3.49
C ARG A 84 -2.38 10.52 -2.72
N LEU A 85 -2.81 9.97 -1.58
CA LEU A 85 -2.01 9.07 -0.75
C LEU A 85 -2.51 7.65 -1.00
N SER A 86 -1.64 6.76 -1.46
CA SER A 86 -2.04 5.41 -1.85
C SER A 86 -1.53 4.34 -0.90
N HIS A 87 -0.51 4.66 -0.10
CA HIS A 87 0.24 3.65 0.65
C HIS A 87 0.69 4.16 2.01
N ALA A 88 0.50 3.35 3.05
CA ALA A 88 0.83 3.70 4.43
C ALA A 88 1.63 2.60 5.15
N GLY A 89 2.33 3.01 6.21
CA GLY A 89 3.05 2.13 7.11
C GLY A 89 3.31 2.77 8.47
N ILE A 90 4.07 2.09 9.32
CA ILE A 90 4.40 2.56 10.68
C ILE A 90 5.89 2.87 10.73
N SER A 91 6.24 4.15 10.85
CA SER A 91 7.61 4.56 11.10
C SER A 91 7.91 4.46 12.60
N LEU A 92 8.94 3.70 12.97
CA LEU A 92 9.31 3.45 14.37
C LEU A 92 10.67 4.07 14.67
N ARG A 93 10.75 4.94 15.69
CA ARG A 93 12.02 5.55 16.13
C ARG A 93 13.08 4.50 16.43
N ASN A 94 12.68 3.41 17.10
CA ASN A 94 13.53 2.30 17.49
C ASN A 94 13.25 1.04 16.66
N ASN A 95 13.21 1.16 15.33
CA ASN A 95 13.07 -0.01 14.45
C ASN A 95 14.39 -0.82 14.42
N PRO A 96 14.35 -2.17 14.52
CA PRO A 96 15.55 -3.03 14.43
C PRO A 96 16.38 -2.88 13.14
N ASN A 97 15.76 -2.50 12.02
CA ASN A 97 16.46 -2.29 10.74
C ASN A 97 17.29 -0.99 10.74
N SER A 98 16.65 0.13 11.05
CA SER A 98 17.31 1.43 11.26
C SER A 98 16.31 2.44 11.85
N PRO A 99 16.74 3.47 12.60
CA PRO A 99 15.82 4.44 13.18
C PRO A 99 14.86 5.05 12.15
N TRP A 100 13.58 5.07 12.49
CA TRP A 100 12.47 5.53 11.63
C TRP A 100 12.24 4.71 10.36
N SER A 101 12.74 3.47 10.29
CA SER A 101 12.28 2.54 9.26
C SER A 101 10.77 2.36 9.34
N VAL A 102 10.15 2.30 8.17
CA VAL A 102 8.72 2.14 7.97
C VAL A 102 8.41 0.66 7.83
N ARG A 103 7.68 0.12 8.80
CA ARG A 103 7.10 -1.22 8.76
C ARG A 103 5.82 -1.18 7.93
N GLN A 104 5.75 -1.98 6.87
CA GLN A 104 4.66 -1.96 5.90
C GLN A 104 4.47 -3.34 5.24
N LEU A 105 3.27 -3.62 4.78
CA LEU A 105 3.04 -4.64 3.76
C LEU A 105 3.34 -4.05 2.39
N TYR A 106 4.16 -4.72 1.60
CA TYR A 106 4.42 -4.38 0.20
C TYR A 106 4.36 -5.62 -0.68
N TYR A 107 3.89 -5.48 -1.92
CA TYR A 107 3.83 -6.59 -2.86
C TYR A 107 5.18 -6.77 -3.56
N ALA A 108 5.85 -7.89 -3.29
CA ALA A 108 7.13 -8.21 -3.88
C ALA A 108 6.93 -8.75 -5.30
N CYS A 109 7.05 -7.87 -6.29
CA CYS A 109 6.82 -8.17 -7.70
C CYS A 109 7.63 -9.36 -8.25
N GLU A 110 8.91 -9.45 -7.88
CA GLU A 110 9.80 -10.55 -8.31
C GLU A 110 9.40 -11.91 -7.71
N GLU A 111 8.89 -11.90 -6.48
CA GLU A 111 8.47 -13.10 -5.75
C GLU A 111 6.97 -13.42 -5.92
N GLN A 112 6.22 -12.51 -6.55
CA GLN A 112 4.78 -12.57 -6.76
C GLN A 112 3.97 -12.85 -5.48
N ARG A 113 4.36 -12.25 -4.35
CA ARG A 113 3.70 -12.42 -3.06
C ARG A 113 3.82 -11.19 -2.15
N PRO A 114 2.87 -10.97 -1.23
CA PRO A 114 2.99 -9.91 -0.25
C PRO A 114 4.03 -10.24 0.82
N HIS A 115 4.76 -9.22 1.25
CA HIS A 115 5.75 -9.31 2.32
C HIS A 115 5.63 -8.14 3.28
N LEU A 116 6.09 -8.36 4.51
CA LEU A 116 6.34 -7.28 5.45
C LEU A 116 7.79 -6.82 5.32
N TYR A 117 7.97 -5.52 5.18
CA TYR A 117 9.28 -4.89 5.10
C TYR A 117 9.43 -3.84 6.20
N ASP A 118 10.62 -3.78 6.78
CA ASP A 118 11.11 -2.62 7.51
C ASP A 118 12.02 -1.83 6.57
N GLN A 119 11.47 -0.81 5.90
CA GLN A 119 12.20 -0.05 4.89
C GLN A 119 12.63 1.31 5.45
N GLY A 120 13.90 1.69 5.28
CA GLY A 120 14.35 3.04 5.65
C GLY A 120 13.55 4.12 4.90
N LEU A 121 13.35 5.30 5.52
CA LEU A 121 12.59 6.42 4.93
C LEU A 121 12.95 6.75 3.48
N PRO A 122 14.24 6.79 3.07
CA PRO A 122 14.56 7.02 1.67
C PRO A 122 13.98 5.97 0.72
N GLY A 123 14.05 4.69 1.09
CA GLY A 123 13.45 3.60 0.32
C GLY A 123 11.93 3.68 0.32
N PHE A 124 11.33 4.01 1.47
CA PHE A 124 9.90 4.26 1.56
C PHE A 124 9.47 5.49 0.75
N LEU A 125 10.34 6.42 0.38
CA LEU A 125 9.94 7.62 -0.38
C LEU A 125 10.42 7.60 -1.82
N ILE A 126 11.10 6.54 -2.27
CA ILE A 126 11.71 6.50 -3.60
C ILE A 126 10.69 6.21 -4.71
N ASP A 127 9.61 5.47 -4.43
CA ASP A 127 8.62 5.07 -5.45
C ASP A 127 7.61 6.19 -5.74
N GLN A 128 8.11 7.32 -6.24
CA GLN A 128 7.31 8.47 -6.65
C GLN A 128 7.32 8.63 -8.17
N PRO A 129 6.18 8.97 -8.80
CA PRO A 129 6.11 9.25 -10.23
C PRO A 129 7.05 10.41 -10.60
N GLN A 130 7.77 10.28 -11.72
CA GLN A 130 8.60 11.37 -12.24
C GLN A 130 7.74 12.59 -12.58
N GLY A 131 8.24 13.79 -12.28
CA GLY A 131 7.57 15.05 -12.58
C GLY A 131 6.37 15.41 -11.69
N SER A 132 6.00 14.54 -10.73
CA SER A 132 4.91 14.81 -9.77
C SER A 132 5.41 15.52 -8.51
N ASN A 133 4.50 16.24 -7.84
CA ASN A 133 4.73 16.66 -6.46
C ASN A 133 4.76 15.42 -5.56
N VAL A 134 5.61 15.43 -4.52
CA VAL A 134 5.60 14.36 -3.51
C VAL A 134 4.68 14.78 -2.39
N TYR A 135 3.74 13.92 -2.00
CA TYR A 135 2.90 14.14 -0.84
C TYR A 135 3.17 13.08 0.23
N LEU A 136 3.23 13.54 1.47
CA LEU A 136 3.39 12.73 2.65
C LEU A 136 2.41 13.20 3.73
N SER A 137 1.82 12.28 4.44
CA SER A 137 1.05 12.53 5.66
C SER A 137 1.67 11.75 6.81
N ILE A 138 1.76 12.37 7.97
CA ILE A 138 2.31 11.82 9.20
C ILE A 138 1.25 12.02 10.28
N LEU A 139 0.85 10.93 10.93
CA LEU A 139 -0.01 10.97 12.10
C LEU A 139 0.82 10.66 13.33
N LEU A 140 0.79 11.57 14.29
CA LEU A 140 1.37 11.41 15.61
C LEU A 140 0.24 11.08 16.58
N LEU A 141 0.44 10.04 17.38
CA LEU A 141 -0.60 9.47 18.24
C LEU A 141 -0.42 9.92 19.70
N PRO A 142 -1.51 10.07 20.47
CA PRO A 142 -1.42 10.23 21.92
C PRO A 142 -0.68 9.04 22.56
N ALA A 143 0.00 9.29 23.67
CA ALA A 143 0.94 8.35 24.30
C ALA A 143 0.41 6.92 24.48
N LYS A 144 -0.86 6.76 24.91
CA LYS A 144 -1.47 5.44 25.10
C LYS A 144 -1.58 4.65 23.79
N GLN A 145 -2.16 5.27 22.76
CA GLN A 145 -2.33 4.66 21.44
C GLN A 145 -0.99 4.43 20.75
N GLU A 146 -0.02 5.33 20.96
CA GLU A 146 1.35 5.18 20.48
C GLU A 146 2.04 3.96 21.10
N GLU A 147 2.01 3.83 22.42
CA GLU A 147 2.63 2.70 23.14
C GLU A 147 2.06 1.36 22.67
N GLN A 148 0.74 1.28 22.55
CA GLN A 148 0.04 0.11 22.01
C GLN A 148 0.46 -0.21 20.57
N LEU A 149 0.56 0.82 19.72
CA LEU A 149 1.00 0.65 18.34
C LEU A 149 2.45 0.17 18.27
N VAL A 150 3.36 0.76 19.06
CA VAL A 150 4.77 0.35 19.11
C VAL A 150 4.89 -1.11 19.52
N ALA A 151 4.19 -1.53 20.57
CA ALA A 151 4.22 -2.92 21.05
C ALA A 151 3.71 -3.90 19.98
N ALA A 152 2.56 -3.60 19.36
CA ALA A 152 2.00 -4.45 18.30
C ALA A 152 2.89 -4.49 17.04
N ALA A 153 3.44 -3.35 16.64
CA ALA A 153 4.28 -3.25 15.45
C ALA A 153 5.63 -3.96 15.62
N LEU A 154 6.17 -4.05 16.84
CA LEU A 154 7.41 -4.79 17.12
C LEU A 154 7.19 -6.28 17.40
N ASP A 155 5.94 -6.71 17.61
CA ASP A 155 5.59 -8.14 17.69
C ASP A 155 5.59 -8.76 16.28
N ASN A 156 6.69 -9.41 15.93
CA ASN A 156 6.84 -10.11 14.65
C ASN A 156 5.84 -11.27 14.50
N LYS A 157 5.44 -11.93 15.59
CA LYS A 157 4.50 -13.04 15.53
C LYS A 157 3.11 -12.52 15.14
N LEU A 158 2.65 -11.46 15.81
CA LEU A 158 1.40 -10.79 15.46
C LEU A 158 1.45 -10.25 14.02
N SER A 159 2.52 -9.55 13.67
CA SER A 159 2.69 -8.97 12.32
C SER A 159 2.55 -10.02 11.22
N LEU A 160 3.22 -11.18 11.38
CA LEU A 160 3.14 -12.30 10.42
C LEU A 160 1.81 -13.04 10.47
N GLN A 161 1.15 -13.14 11.63
CA GLN A 161 -0.20 -13.70 11.74
C GLN A 161 -1.22 -12.87 10.95
N LEU A 162 -1.02 -11.55 10.87
CA LEU A 162 -1.88 -10.64 10.11
C LEU A 162 -1.52 -10.59 8.61
N LEU A 163 -0.41 -11.16 8.17
CA LEU A 163 -0.04 -11.18 6.76
C LEU A 163 -0.89 -12.23 6.00
N GLY A 164 -1.75 -11.75 5.11
CA GLY A 164 -2.51 -12.58 4.18
C GLY A 164 -1.62 -13.09 3.04
N ALA A 165 -1.92 -14.30 2.54
CA ALA A 165 -1.16 -14.91 1.45
C ALA A 165 -1.49 -14.30 0.08
N ASP A 166 -2.76 -13.95 -0.15
CA ASP A 166 -3.26 -13.51 -1.45
C ASP A 166 -3.42 -11.99 -1.47
N TYR A 167 -2.55 -11.30 -2.22
CA TYR A 167 -2.60 -9.85 -2.34
C TYR A 167 -3.65 -9.38 -3.35
N SER A 168 -4.36 -8.31 -3.01
CA SER A 168 -5.14 -7.55 -3.99
C SER A 168 -5.14 -6.06 -3.68
N ALA A 169 -4.81 -5.24 -4.68
CA ALA A 169 -4.76 -3.78 -4.57
C ALA A 169 -6.13 -3.17 -4.24
N ASN A 170 -7.24 -3.80 -4.66
CA ASN A 170 -8.59 -3.34 -4.35
C ASN A 170 -9.29 -4.21 -3.30
N ALA A 171 -8.60 -5.08 -2.54
CA ALA A 171 -9.23 -6.02 -1.62
C ALA A 171 -10.32 -5.38 -0.74
N TYR A 172 -11.43 -6.10 -0.57
CA TYR A 172 -12.52 -5.66 0.30
C TYR A 172 -12.11 -5.73 1.78
N PRO A 173 -12.15 -4.62 2.53
CA PRO A 173 -11.58 -4.55 3.89
C PRO A 173 -12.19 -5.50 4.92
N PHE A 174 -13.41 -5.99 4.69
CA PHE A 174 -14.11 -6.91 5.59
C PHE A 174 -14.23 -8.34 5.04
N SER A 175 -13.31 -8.69 4.13
CA SER A 175 -13.07 -10.08 3.71
C SER A 175 -11.63 -10.47 4.02
N THR A 176 -11.42 -11.73 4.38
CA THR A 176 -10.07 -12.29 4.57
C THR A 176 -9.53 -12.97 3.31
N ARG A 177 -10.32 -13.02 2.23
CA ARG A 177 -9.95 -13.71 0.97
C ARG A 177 -8.72 -13.09 0.32
N TYR A 178 -8.63 -11.77 0.31
CA TYR A 178 -7.48 -11.03 -0.19
C TYR A 178 -6.98 -10.05 0.88
N GLN A 179 -5.84 -9.43 0.63
CA GLN A 179 -5.34 -8.34 1.47
C GLN A 179 -4.75 -7.21 0.63
N ASN A 180 -5.19 -5.98 0.94
CA ASN A 180 -4.55 -4.75 0.49
C ASN A 180 -3.45 -4.32 1.49
N CYS A 181 -2.43 -3.61 1.02
CA CYS A 181 -1.31 -3.17 1.87
C CYS A 181 -1.72 -2.31 3.08
N ASN A 182 -2.65 -1.38 2.89
CA ASN A 182 -3.17 -0.52 3.95
C ASN A 182 -4.14 -1.29 4.87
N GLN A 183 -4.78 -2.35 4.35
CA GLN A 183 -5.63 -3.23 5.15
C GLN A 183 -4.82 -3.94 6.25
N TRP A 184 -3.60 -4.39 5.95
CA TRP A 184 -2.71 -4.96 6.97
C TRP A 184 -2.42 -3.96 8.10
N LEU A 185 -2.16 -2.70 7.76
CA LEU A 185 -1.91 -1.63 8.74
C LEU A 185 -3.12 -1.41 9.65
N VAL A 186 -4.32 -1.28 9.09
CA VAL A 186 -5.53 -1.05 9.90
C VAL A 186 -5.92 -2.29 10.72
N GLU A 187 -5.65 -3.49 10.22
CA GLU A 187 -5.81 -4.74 10.99
C GLU A 187 -4.83 -4.80 12.18
N LEU A 188 -3.60 -4.32 12.02
CA LEU A 188 -2.64 -4.19 13.12
C LEU A 188 -3.06 -3.14 14.15
N LEU A 189 -3.62 -2.00 13.71
CA LEU A 189 -4.20 -0.99 14.61
C LEU A 189 -5.35 -1.59 15.43
N ALA A 190 -6.17 -2.44 14.82
CA ALA A 190 -7.26 -3.13 15.52
C ALA A 190 -6.76 -4.03 16.65
N HIS A 191 -5.68 -4.79 16.42
CA HIS A 191 -5.05 -5.58 17.49
C HIS A 191 -4.44 -4.70 18.56
N ALA A 192 -3.73 -3.63 18.18
CA ALA A 192 -3.06 -2.73 19.10
C ALA A 192 -4.06 -2.03 20.05
N TRP A 193 -5.13 -1.45 19.50
CA TRP A 193 -6.08 -0.65 20.27
C TRP A 193 -7.23 -1.46 20.84
N GLY A 194 -7.65 -2.52 20.15
CA GLY A 194 -8.68 -3.45 20.60
C GLY A 194 -8.19 -4.47 21.62
N GLN A 195 -6.87 -4.61 21.81
CA GLN A 195 -6.24 -5.62 22.67
C GLN A 195 -6.81 -7.02 22.37
N LEU A 196 -6.88 -7.34 21.07
CA LEU A 196 -7.51 -8.56 20.59
C LEU A 196 -6.67 -9.79 20.97
N PRO A 197 -7.29 -10.98 21.09
CA PRO A 197 -6.56 -12.21 21.37
C PRO A 197 -5.53 -12.53 20.27
N HIS A 198 -4.39 -13.09 20.65
CA HIS A 198 -3.38 -13.59 19.69
C HIS A 198 -3.72 -15.00 19.13
N GLU A 199 -4.77 -15.64 19.62
CA GLU A 199 -5.19 -16.97 19.20
C GLU A 199 -6.28 -16.90 18.11
N GLY A 200 -6.29 -17.86 17.19
CA GLY A 200 -7.31 -17.93 16.12
C GLY A 200 -6.99 -17.10 14.88
N ASP A 201 -8.03 -16.78 14.11
CA ASP A 201 -7.93 -15.96 12.90
C ASP A 201 -7.83 -14.47 13.26
N GLY A 202 -6.59 -14.00 13.43
CA GLY A 202 -6.31 -12.62 13.82
C GLY A 202 -6.84 -11.59 12.82
N ARG A 203 -6.88 -11.91 11.52
CA ARG A 203 -7.42 -11.00 10.50
C ARG A 203 -8.93 -10.89 10.61
N ARG A 204 -9.65 -12.00 10.75
CA ARG A 204 -11.11 -11.97 11.00
C ARG A 204 -11.44 -11.16 12.25
N GLN A 205 -10.74 -11.40 13.35
CA GLN A 205 -10.95 -10.68 14.61
C GLN A 205 -10.72 -9.17 14.45
N ALA A 206 -9.67 -8.78 13.75
CA ALA A 206 -9.39 -7.38 13.44
C ALA A 206 -10.52 -6.75 12.61
N GLN A 207 -10.96 -7.42 11.54
CA GLN A 207 -12.04 -6.94 10.66
C GLN A 207 -13.38 -6.81 11.41
N ASP A 208 -13.70 -7.75 12.30
CA ASP A 208 -14.92 -7.70 13.11
C ASP A 208 -14.87 -6.53 14.10
N TRP A 209 -13.73 -6.34 14.76
CA TRP A 209 -13.52 -5.20 15.67
C TRP A 209 -13.59 -3.87 14.91
N LEU A 210 -12.97 -3.76 13.73
CA LEU A 210 -13.01 -2.56 12.91
C LEU A 210 -14.45 -2.18 12.53
N GLN A 211 -15.29 -3.15 12.16
CA GLN A 211 -16.72 -2.91 11.91
C GLN A 211 -17.44 -2.39 13.16
N GLN A 212 -17.18 -3.00 14.33
CA GLN A 212 -17.76 -2.58 15.60
C GLN A 212 -17.34 -1.16 16.01
N GLN A 213 -16.10 -0.76 15.68
CA GLN A 213 -15.58 0.59 15.92
C GLN A 213 -15.98 1.60 14.84
N GLY A 214 -16.76 1.18 13.85
CA GLY A 214 -17.23 2.05 12.78
C GLY A 214 -16.14 2.48 11.80
N TYR A 215 -15.11 1.66 11.59
CA TYR A 215 -14.15 1.88 10.50
C TYR A 215 -14.90 1.96 9.17
N ARG A 216 -14.66 3.04 8.42
CA ARG A 216 -15.26 3.27 7.11
C ARG A 216 -14.16 3.22 6.05
N PRO A 217 -14.12 2.18 5.21
CA PRO A 217 -13.19 2.16 4.09
C PRO A 217 -13.58 3.22 3.04
N ASP A 218 -12.62 3.61 2.23
CA ASP A 218 -12.85 4.58 1.16
C ASP A 218 -13.61 3.95 0.00
N THR A 219 -14.47 4.75 -0.63
CA THR A 219 -15.20 4.35 -1.83
C THR A 219 -14.47 4.85 -3.07
N VAL A 220 -13.96 3.91 -3.86
CA VAL A 220 -13.35 4.19 -5.16
C VAL A 220 -14.40 3.96 -6.25
N ASP A 221 -14.86 5.05 -6.86
CA ASP A 221 -15.75 5.01 -8.01
C ASP A 221 -14.94 4.83 -9.29
N VAL A 222 -15.14 3.70 -9.97
CA VAL A 222 -14.41 3.41 -11.23
C VAL A 222 -15.10 3.99 -12.46
N LYS A 223 -16.16 4.79 -12.28
CA LYS A 223 -16.97 5.58 -13.24
C LYS A 223 -17.68 4.77 -14.33
N HIS A 224 -17.06 3.70 -14.81
CA HIS A 224 -17.53 2.92 -15.94
C HIS A 224 -17.51 1.42 -15.61
N ARG A 225 -18.64 0.76 -15.88
CA ARG A 225 -18.84 -0.68 -15.59
C ARG A 225 -17.82 -1.60 -16.27
N TYR A 226 -17.27 -1.20 -17.41
CA TYR A 226 -16.24 -2.00 -18.09
C TYR A 226 -14.96 -2.12 -17.25
N MET A 227 -14.66 -1.18 -16.35
CA MET A 227 -13.50 -1.27 -15.46
C MET A 227 -13.68 -2.37 -14.41
N VAL A 228 -14.89 -2.53 -13.88
CA VAL A 228 -15.23 -3.65 -12.99
C VAL A 228 -15.08 -4.98 -13.73
N TRP A 229 -15.48 -5.05 -14.99
CA TRP A 229 -15.24 -6.24 -15.80
C TRP A 229 -13.73 -6.47 -16.05
N ALA A 230 -13.00 -5.41 -16.38
CA ALA A 230 -11.56 -5.47 -16.65
C ALA A 230 -10.75 -5.93 -15.42
N ALA A 231 -11.23 -5.69 -14.20
CA ALA A 231 -10.60 -6.21 -12.99
C ALA A 231 -10.37 -7.73 -13.02
N ASN A 232 -11.20 -8.51 -13.73
CA ASN A 232 -11.00 -9.97 -13.85
C ASN A 232 -9.77 -10.37 -14.67
N VAL A 233 -9.19 -9.43 -15.43
CA VAL A 233 -8.00 -9.66 -16.26
C VAL A 233 -6.84 -8.74 -15.89
N VAL A 234 -7.06 -7.78 -14.99
CA VAL A 234 -6.02 -6.91 -14.44
C VAL A 234 -5.40 -7.60 -13.23
N PRO A 235 -4.09 -7.89 -13.26
CA PRO A 235 -3.42 -8.56 -12.15
C PRO A 235 -3.53 -7.79 -10.84
N LEU A 236 -3.60 -8.53 -9.74
CA LEU A 236 -3.69 -8.01 -8.37
C LEU A 236 -4.96 -7.19 -8.10
N VAL A 237 -5.92 -7.17 -9.02
CA VAL A 237 -7.24 -6.59 -8.82
C VAL A 237 -8.25 -7.73 -8.89
N HIS A 238 -9.16 -7.80 -7.93
CA HIS A 238 -10.15 -8.88 -7.84
C HIS A 238 -11.54 -8.35 -7.53
N ASN A 239 -12.56 -9.03 -8.03
CA ASN A 239 -13.96 -8.75 -7.67
C ASN A 239 -14.51 -9.75 -6.65
N GLY A 240 -13.85 -10.89 -6.47
CA GLY A 240 -14.43 -12.08 -5.85
C GLY A 240 -14.67 -12.00 -4.33
N ASP A 241 -14.29 -10.91 -3.69
CA ASP A 241 -14.48 -10.63 -2.26
C ASP A 241 -15.32 -9.37 -1.99
N HIS A 242 -15.76 -8.66 -3.04
CA HIS A 242 -16.57 -7.47 -2.90
C HIS A 242 -18.07 -7.78 -2.82
N PRO A 243 -18.85 -6.98 -2.07
CA PRO A 243 -20.31 -7.08 -2.09
C PRO A 243 -20.88 -6.81 -3.50
N ASP A 244 -21.81 -7.65 -3.95
CA ASP A 244 -22.46 -7.51 -5.26
C ASP A 244 -23.12 -6.14 -5.46
N SER A 245 -23.64 -5.54 -4.39
CA SER A 245 -24.26 -4.21 -4.42
C SER A 245 -23.27 -3.11 -4.77
N GLU A 246 -22.01 -3.21 -4.31
CA GLU A 246 -20.96 -2.23 -4.63
C GLU A 246 -20.49 -2.40 -6.08
N LEU A 247 -20.27 -3.66 -6.50
CA LEU A 247 -19.89 -3.96 -7.88
C LEU A 247 -20.96 -3.51 -8.88
N ALA A 248 -22.24 -3.71 -8.57
CA ALA A 248 -23.36 -3.23 -9.39
C ALA A 248 -23.42 -1.69 -9.46
N ALA A 249 -22.94 -1.00 -8.43
CA ALA A 249 -22.81 0.46 -8.38
C ALA A 249 -21.50 0.99 -8.99
N ASN A 250 -20.64 0.12 -9.53
CA ASN A 250 -19.29 0.44 -10.03
C ASN A 250 -18.37 1.04 -8.96
N ARG A 251 -18.48 0.52 -7.73
CA ARG A 251 -17.73 0.98 -6.58
C ARG A 251 -16.90 -0.14 -5.98
N TYR A 252 -15.72 0.22 -5.51
CA TYR A 252 -14.93 -0.61 -4.62
C TYR A 252 -14.84 0.07 -3.27
N GLN A 253 -15.02 -0.70 -2.20
CA GLN A 253 -14.64 -0.27 -0.86
C GLN A 253 -13.23 -0.79 -0.59
N VAL A 254 -12.29 0.10 -0.28
CA VAL A 254 -10.87 -0.21 -0.12
C VAL A 254 -10.30 0.54 1.08
N SER A 255 -9.38 -0.08 1.81
CA SER A 255 -8.59 0.63 2.81
C SER A 255 -7.54 1.49 2.10
N LEU A 256 -7.70 2.80 2.18
CA LEU A 256 -6.71 3.78 1.73
C LEU A 256 -6.23 4.61 2.93
N PRO A 257 -5.11 5.35 2.79
CA PRO A 257 -4.62 6.23 3.84
C PRO A 257 -5.67 7.20 4.38
N ALA A 258 -6.55 7.77 3.55
CA ALA A 258 -7.58 8.71 4.00
C ALA A 258 -8.59 8.05 4.97
N ALA A 259 -9.06 6.83 4.67
CA ALA A 259 -9.87 6.04 5.60
C ALA A 259 -9.13 5.74 6.93
N ILE A 260 -7.83 5.45 6.87
CA ILE A 260 -7.01 5.23 8.08
C ILE A 260 -6.90 6.52 8.89
N GLU A 261 -6.64 7.66 8.24
CA GLU A 261 -6.59 8.98 8.90
C GLU A 261 -7.92 9.31 9.58
N GLY A 262 -9.05 9.08 8.89
CA GLY A 262 -10.38 9.26 9.45
C GLY A 262 -10.62 8.39 10.68
N PHE A 263 -10.17 7.14 10.64
CA PHE A 263 -10.27 6.21 11.76
C PHE A 263 -9.38 6.62 12.95
N VAL A 264 -8.13 7.00 12.69
CA VAL A 264 -7.20 7.50 13.71
C VAL A 264 -7.79 8.73 14.38
N ARG A 265 -8.33 9.68 13.60
CA ARG A 265 -8.99 10.88 14.12
C ARG A 265 -10.18 10.55 15.03
N GLN A 266 -10.94 9.51 14.68
CA GLN A 266 -12.09 9.05 15.46
C GLN A 266 -11.66 8.37 16.79
N GLN A 267 -10.61 7.55 16.76
CA GLN A 267 -10.24 6.67 17.88
C GLN A 267 -9.17 7.25 18.81
N ALA A 268 -8.33 8.16 18.31
CA ALA A 268 -7.20 8.73 19.02
C ALA A 268 -7.41 10.25 19.19
N ALA A 269 -8.25 10.62 20.16
CA ALA A 269 -8.44 12.03 20.52
C ALA A 269 -7.09 12.66 20.93
N GLY A 270 -6.73 13.75 20.26
CA GLY A 270 -5.41 14.38 20.41
C GLY A 270 -4.36 13.88 19.42
N ALA A 271 -4.72 13.04 18.45
CA ALA A 271 -3.85 12.76 17.33
C ALA A 271 -3.59 14.03 16.51
N GLU A 272 -2.33 14.22 16.13
CA GLU A 272 -1.88 15.33 15.30
C GLU A 272 -1.61 14.84 13.89
N ARG A 273 -1.91 15.69 12.90
CA ARG A 273 -1.65 15.42 11.49
C ARG A 273 -0.70 16.46 10.96
N ILE A 274 0.38 15.98 10.34
CA ILE A 274 1.36 16.79 9.63
C ILE A 274 1.38 16.32 8.19
N GLN A 275 1.11 17.22 7.25
CA GLN A 275 1.30 16.97 5.84
C GLN A 275 2.57 17.64 5.37
N VAL A 276 3.35 16.93 4.56
CA VAL A 276 4.59 17.44 3.98
C VAL A 276 4.52 17.23 2.48
N CYS A 277 4.82 18.27 1.73
CA CYS A 277 4.84 18.20 0.28
C CYS A 277 6.11 18.78 -0.32
N LEU A 278 6.62 18.14 -1.37
CA LEU A 278 7.74 18.63 -2.16
C LEU A 278 7.28 19.03 -3.57
N ARG A 279 7.38 20.33 -3.87
CA ARG A 279 7.16 20.92 -5.19
C ARG A 279 8.48 21.46 -5.75
N GLY A 280 9.06 20.71 -6.69
CA GLY A 280 10.42 21.00 -7.17
C GLY A 280 11.42 20.91 -6.02
N LYS A 281 11.99 22.05 -5.62
CA LYS A 281 12.87 22.18 -4.44
C LYS A 281 12.20 22.81 -3.22
N THR A 282 10.93 23.21 -3.35
CA THR A 282 10.19 23.85 -2.26
C THR A 282 9.47 22.79 -1.45
N LEU A 283 9.82 22.70 -0.18
CA LEU A 283 9.14 21.92 0.83
C LEU A 283 8.07 22.77 1.50
N VAL A 284 6.85 22.25 1.59
CA VAL A 284 5.75 22.84 2.33
C VAL A 284 5.35 21.86 3.43
N THR A 285 5.33 22.34 4.67
CA THR A 285 4.86 21.58 5.83
C THR A 285 3.61 22.25 6.37
N HIS A 286 2.52 21.50 6.39
CA HIS A 286 1.21 21.90 6.89
C HIS A 286 0.90 21.10 8.17
N GLN A 287 0.44 21.78 9.22
CA GLN A 287 -0.02 21.16 10.45
C GLN A 287 -1.51 21.41 10.59
N GLY A 288 -2.30 20.34 10.68
CA GLY A 288 -3.74 20.47 10.66
C GLY A 288 -4.46 19.26 10.08
N TRP A 289 -5.76 19.25 10.30
CA TRP A 289 -6.68 18.23 9.76
C TRP A 289 -7.39 18.72 8.49
N ASP A 290 -7.21 19.98 8.12
CA ASP A 290 -7.49 20.46 6.78
C ASP A 290 -6.47 19.88 5.79
N ASP A 291 -6.87 19.86 4.51
CA ASP A 291 -6.04 19.31 3.46
C ASP A 291 -5.20 20.40 2.80
N MET A 292 -3.92 20.10 2.62
CA MET A 292 -3.04 20.90 1.76
C MET A 292 -3.57 20.95 0.32
N ALA A 293 -3.30 22.06 -0.37
CA ALA A 293 -3.66 22.26 -1.76
C ALA A 293 -3.11 21.16 -2.69
N ASP A 294 -3.89 20.81 -3.73
CA ASP A 294 -3.55 19.76 -4.69
C ASP A 294 -2.29 20.06 -5.51
N ASP A 295 -1.89 21.32 -5.61
CA ASP A 295 -0.71 21.78 -6.32
C ASP A 295 0.46 22.16 -5.39
N CYS A 296 0.35 21.79 -4.11
CA CYS A 296 1.37 22.03 -3.09
C CYS A 296 1.65 23.53 -2.86
N GLN A 297 0.65 24.39 -3.09
CA GLN A 297 0.77 25.79 -2.68
C GLN A 297 0.65 25.93 -1.16
N PRO A 298 1.52 26.75 -0.53
CA PRO A 298 1.43 27.00 0.90
C PRO A 298 0.20 27.84 1.24
N ALA A 299 -0.50 27.43 2.29
CA ALA A 299 -1.58 28.18 2.92
C ALA A 299 -1.07 29.00 4.12
N ALA A 300 -1.96 29.80 4.71
CA ALA A 300 -1.64 30.54 5.93
C ALA A 300 -1.37 29.58 7.10
N GLY A 301 -0.21 29.72 7.76
CA GLY A 301 0.22 28.82 8.84
C GLY A 301 1.20 27.74 8.40
N ASP A 302 1.39 27.54 7.09
CA ASP A 302 2.34 26.58 6.57
C ASP A 302 3.78 27.08 6.72
N THR A 303 4.68 26.12 6.95
CA THR A 303 6.13 26.38 6.92
C THR A 303 6.68 26.02 5.55
N VAL A 304 7.46 26.94 4.96
CA VAL A 304 8.07 26.76 3.64
C VAL A 304 9.59 26.76 3.75
N GLN A 305 10.25 25.77 3.16
CA GLN A 305 11.69 25.61 3.14
C GLN A 305 12.20 25.26 1.73
N GLN A 306 13.39 25.72 1.36
CA GLN A 306 14.07 25.25 0.15
C GLN A 306 14.98 24.06 0.48
N LEU A 307 14.84 22.96 -0.28
CA LEU A 307 15.81 21.86 -0.26
C LEU A 307 17.05 22.28 -1.07
N GLY A 308 18.21 22.05 -0.47
CA GLY A 308 19.53 22.36 -1.05
C GLY A 308 19.88 21.59 -2.32
#